data_AF-A0A4S4AZQ4-F1
#
_entry.id   AF-A0A4S4AZQ4-F1
#
_cell.length_a   1.000
_cell.length_b   1.000
_cell.length_c   1.000
_cell.angle_alpha   90.00
_cell.angle_beta   90.00
_cell.angle_gamma   90.00
#
_symmetry.space_group_name_H-M   'P 1'
#
loop_
_entity.id
_entity.type
_entity.pdbx_description
1 polymer ?
#
loop_
_entity_poly.entity_id
_entity_poly.type
_entity_poly.pdbx_seq_one_letter_code
_entity_poly.pdbx_strand_id
1 'polypeptide(L)'
;MATSTAAGSAPRITGGCPWKRPYTRHFSSEPAKGPTESDDTMADNEKKLVKSCPKLESGLRLGQEGIHACQLGPFSSPIYWTAEEAASTTITREMIAEKRRWIFDLLNDDHSETPCKHCHMVVLKEPEEVRFDRLGHIDLAATTTCNLRCTFCGYTQQDSFAEAQYDALTVLRLFEPEDVVWDAAVDFNGGEPTLLKDFDAYIDYFASRRIRVFLYTNAVIYKQSVYDGLAKGTIRWVCASLDAGTPSTYNALKKSKRYTDVLETITRYAQAGNQGGGQLSVKYIFCQDNCGDDDVVGFTYAMLAIRPQEVWLTFDFDPLCNLPGDCADFGGHDYTRHVAAYAKTYLMLEKHGLNAVHFPEKHLAVVSLQGKMLLESAKAEIARSRKGPRHPTINLRLENFRDADGARAAGEAAGFSVSPLRIRPPGQDWQAISLAGKRLALAPACTLARRLLAHPELAGAEIVGFFDRDTVLHGKQIDGVTVYPYAQLAEQAPDLVIVAVPEHHRKDIAATVAKHLDRAAEIAVFEEHCEEQTGS
;
A
#
# COMPACT_ATOMS: atom_id res chain seq x y z
N MET A 1 27.17 -57.51 -22.37
CA MET A 1 26.00 -57.96 -21.59
C MET A 1 25.92 -57.04 -20.37
N ALA A 2 25.31 -55.86 -20.35
CA ALA A 2 24.00 -55.39 -20.82
C ALA A 2 22.80 -56.04 -20.11
N THR A 3 22.26 -55.34 -19.11
CA THR A 3 20.83 -55.16 -18.73
C THR A 3 20.80 -54.05 -17.65
N SER A 4 20.29 -52.82 -17.82
CA SER A 4 18.99 -52.28 -18.28
C SER A 4 17.80 -52.63 -17.37
N THR A 5 17.32 -51.63 -16.60
CA THR A 5 15.90 -51.27 -16.35
C THR A 5 15.88 -49.86 -15.71
N ALA A 6 15.58 -48.81 -16.48
CA ALA A 6 14.26 -48.24 -16.78
C ALA A 6 13.93 -47.03 -15.88
N ALA A 7 14.18 -45.85 -16.44
CA ALA A 7 13.79 -44.55 -15.91
C ALA A 7 12.27 -44.35 -16.03
N GLY A 8 11.61 -44.04 -14.92
CA GLY A 8 10.24 -43.52 -14.90
C GLY A 8 10.27 -42.01 -15.17
N SER A 9 9.85 -41.62 -16.37
CA SER A 9 9.64 -40.24 -16.79
C SER A 9 8.40 -39.67 -16.09
N ALA A 10 8.60 -38.67 -15.24
CA ALA A 10 7.51 -37.84 -14.75
C ALA A 10 6.93 -37.01 -15.92
N PRO A 11 5.61 -36.82 -16.01
CA PRO A 11 5.00 -36.10 -17.11
C PRO A 11 5.43 -34.63 -17.06
N ARG A 12 6.05 -34.15 -18.15
CA ARG A 12 6.21 -32.71 -18.42
C ARG A 12 4.82 -32.10 -18.55
N ILE A 13 4.34 -31.44 -17.51
CA ILE A 13 3.23 -30.50 -17.63
C ILE A 13 3.81 -29.25 -18.28
N THR A 14 3.71 -29.17 -19.61
CA THR A 14 3.94 -27.94 -20.36
C THR A 14 2.74 -27.01 -20.12
N GLY A 15 2.70 -26.39 -18.95
CA GLY A 15 1.79 -25.28 -18.64
C GLY A 15 2.33 -24.01 -19.28
N GLY A 16 1.91 -23.73 -20.51
CA GLY A 16 2.18 -22.46 -21.16
C GLY A 16 1.52 -21.31 -20.39
N CYS A 17 2.20 -20.17 -20.33
CA CYS A 17 1.65 -18.89 -19.90
C CYS A 17 0.25 -18.65 -20.56
N PRO A 18 -0.80 -18.27 -19.81
CA PRO A 18 -2.16 -18.18 -20.36
C PRO A 18 -2.36 -17.10 -21.44
N TRP A 19 -1.35 -16.25 -21.71
CA TRP A 19 -1.53 -15.01 -22.48
C TRP A 19 -0.84 -14.99 -23.85
N LYS A 20 -0.69 -16.15 -24.50
CA LYS A 20 -0.31 -16.22 -25.93
C LYS A 20 -1.31 -17.03 -26.73
N ARG A 21 -2.43 -16.42 -27.12
CA ARG A 21 -3.16 -16.81 -28.35
C ARG A 21 -3.67 -15.56 -29.08
N PRO A 22 -3.24 -15.31 -30.34
CA PRO A 22 -3.89 -14.31 -31.17
C PRO A 22 -5.25 -14.85 -31.62
N TYR A 23 -6.32 -14.13 -31.32
CA TYR A 23 -7.67 -14.48 -31.78
C TYR A 23 -7.83 -13.93 -33.20
N THR A 24 -7.56 -14.75 -34.22
CA THR A 24 -8.00 -14.49 -35.59
C THR A 24 -9.33 -15.21 -35.81
N ARG A 25 -10.42 -14.46 -35.97
CA ARG A 25 -11.62 -14.97 -36.62
C ARG A 25 -12.10 -13.98 -37.67
N HIS A 26 -12.15 -14.48 -38.90
CA HIS A 26 -12.81 -13.88 -40.03
C HIS A 26 -14.30 -13.72 -39.74
N PHE A 27 -14.83 -12.52 -39.96
CA PHE A 27 -16.26 -12.29 -40.08
C PHE A 27 -16.62 -11.93 -41.52
N SER A 28 -17.60 -12.67 -42.04
CA SER A 28 -18.28 -12.47 -43.30
C SER A 28 -19.12 -11.21 -43.29
N SER A 29 -19.05 -10.46 -44.38
CA SER A 29 -19.79 -9.24 -44.68
C SER A 29 -21.28 -9.49 -44.96
N GLU A 30 -22.16 -8.67 -44.38
CA GLU A 30 -23.41 -8.22 -45.02
C GLU A 30 -23.86 -6.86 -44.44
N PRO A 31 -24.43 -5.94 -45.25
CA PRO A 31 -24.51 -4.51 -44.92
C PRO A 31 -25.78 -4.08 -44.18
N ALA A 32 -25.62 -3.06 -43.33
CA ALA A 32 -26.65 -2.36 -42.60
C ALA A 32 -27.55 -1.49 -43.51
N LYS A 33 -28.85 -1.42 -43.20
CA LYS A 33 -29.79 -0.43 -43.75
C LYS A 33 -29.75 0.86 -42.93
N GLY A 34 -29.77 1.99 -43.64
CA GLY A 34 -29.62 3.36 -43.13
C GLY A 34 -30.81 3.93 -42.35
N PRO A 35 -30.71 5.22 -41.95
CA PRO A 35 -31.29 5.76 -40.73
C PRO A 35 -32.66 6.42 -40.95
N THR A 36 -33.40 6.59 -39.86
CA THR A 36 -34.57 7.48 -39.78
C THR A 36 -34.31 8.56 -38.74
N GLU A 37 -34.35 9.81 -39.20
CA GLU A 37 -34.27 11.06 -38.45
C GLU A 37 -35.51 11.34 -37.59
N SER A 38 -35.26 11.97 -36.43
CA SER A 38 -36.02 12.97 -35.67
C SER A 38 -35.62 12.78 -34.21
N ASP A 39 -35.37 13.77 -33.36
CA ASP A 39 -35.91 15.11 -33.30
C ASP A 39 -34.96 15.99 -32.44
N ASP A 40 -34.70 17.24 -32.87
CA ASP A 40 -33.98 18.25 -32.08
C ASP A 40 -34.86 18.71 -30.90
N THR A 41 -34.44 18.46 -29.66
CA THR A 41 -34.94 19.20 -28.49
C THR A 41 -33.83 19.48 -27.49
N MET A 42 -33.71 20.77 -27.17
CA MET A 42 -33.17 21.37 -25.94
C MET A 42 -31.74 20.95 -25.56
N ALA A 43 -30.78 21.84 -25.85
CA ALA A 43 -29.44 21.81 -25.28
C ALA A 43 -29.50 22.04 -23.76
N ASP A 44 -29.75 20.96 -23.03
CA ASP A 44 -29.36 20.83 -21.65
C ASP A 44 -27.85 20.56 -21.68
N ASN A 45 -27.05 21.53 -21.24
CA ASN A 45 -25.60 21.41 -21.19
C ASN A 45 -25.22 20.57 -19.95
N GLU A 46 -25.80 19.37 -19.82
CA GLU A 46 -25.31 18.36 -18.90
C GLU A 46 -23.92 17.98 -19.39
N LYS A 47 -22.89 18.47 -18.69
CA LYS A 47 -21.51 18.04 -18.94
C LYS A 47 -21.48 16.52 -18.90
N LYS A 48 -21.25 15.90 -20.06
CA LYS A 48 -21.18 14.45 -20.16
C LYS A 48 -19.99 13.97 -19.33
N LEU A 49 -20.28 13.37 -18.18
CA LEU A 49 -19.27 12.77 -17.32
C LEU A 49 -18.53 11.67 -18.08
N VAL A 50 -17.24 11.54 -17.78
CA VAL A 50 -16.34 10.53 -18.36
C VAL A 50 -15.83 9.58 -17.30
N LYS A 51 -15.56 8.35 -17.69
CA LYS A 51 -14.93 7.33 -16.87
C LYS A 51 -13.41 7.56 -16.84
N SER A 52 -12.82 7.60 -15.66
CA SER A 52 -11.37 7.71 -15.46
C SER A 52 -10.94 6.99 -14.19
N CYS A 53 -9.63 6.91 -13.90
CA CYS A 53 -9.14 6.53 -12.58
C CYS A 53 -7.78 7.18 -12.25
N PRO A 54 -7.44 7.38 -10.96
CA PRO A 54 -6.18 8.04 -10.58
C PRO A 54 -4.91 7.37 -11.13
N LYS A 55 -4.95 6.03 -11.27
CA LYS A 55 -3.84 5.23 -11.81
C LYS A 55 -3.70 5.41 -13.34
N LEU A 56 -4.79 5.59 -14.06
CA LEU A 56 -4.75 5.89 -15.50
C LEU A 56 -4.25 7.32 -15.74
N GLU A 57 -4.70 8.26 -14.92
CA GLU A 57 -4.35 9.69 -15.03
C GLU A 57 -2.87 9.96 -14.77
N SER A 58 -2.31 9.31 -13.74
CA SER A 58 -0.96 9.66 -13.25
C SER A 58 -0.07 8.45 -12.91
N GLY A 59 -0.60 7.24 -12.94
CA GLY A 59 0.15 6.04 -12.58
C GLY A 59 1.19 5.65 -13.61
N LEU A 60 2.22 4.96 -13.16
CA LEU A 60 3.24 4.38 -14.02
C LEU A 60 3.72 3.06 -13.44
N ARG A 61 3.52 1.98 -14.17
CA ARG A 61 4.14 0.70 -13.86
C ARG A 61 5.29 0.43 -14.80
N LEU A 62 6.41 0.06 -14.20
CA LEU A 62 7.67 -0.30 -14.84
C LEU A 62 7.96 -1.74 -14.43
N GLY A 63 7.39 -2.71 -15.16
CA GLY A 63 7.49 -4.14 -14.87
C GLY A 63 8.44 -4.89 -15.81
N GLN A 64 8.73 -6.16 -15.50
CA GLN A 64 9.52 -7.07 -16.35
C GLN A 64 8.87 -7.27 -17.74
N GLU A 65 7.55 -7.16 -17.82
CA GLU A 65 6.75 -7.27 -19.05
C GLU A 65 6.81 -6.02 -19.94
N GLY A 66 7.14 -4.85 -19.37
CA GLY A 66 7.12 -3.57 -20.05
C GLY A 66 6.53 -2.43 -19.21
N ILE A 67 6.01 -1.42 -19.89
CA ILE A 67 5.52 -0.16 -19.29
C ILE A 67 4.02 -0.04 -19.52
N HIS A 68 3.29 0.43 -18.51
CA HIS A 68 1.84 0.67 -18.56
C HIS A 68 1.39 1.58 -17.40
N ALA A 69 0.09 1.86 -17.30
CA ALA A 69 -0.45 2.77 -16.27
C ALA A 69 -0.39 2.16 -14.86
N CYS A 70 -0.74 0.89 -14.70
CA CYS A 70 -0.80 0.24 -13.39
C CYS A 70 -0.85 -1.29 -13.42
N GLN A 71 -0.54 -1.86 -12.26
CA GLN A 71 -0.94 -3.22 -11.86
C GLN A 71 -1.41 -3.21 -10.40
N LEU A 72 -2.46 -3.98 -10.14
CA LEU A 72 -3.02 -4.22 -8.81
C LEU A 72 -3.35 -5.72 -8.71
N GLY A 73 -2.44 -6.50 -8.15
CA GLY A 73 -2.54 -7.96 -8.15
C GLY A 73 -2.61 -8.49 -9.58
N PRO A 74 -3.68 -9.23 -9.99
CA PRO A 74 -3.81 -9.78 -11.33
C PRO A 74 -4.32 -8.78 -12.37
N PHE A 75 -4.82 -7.61 -11.95
CA PHE A 75 -5.37 -6.61 -12.86
C PHE A 75 -4.28 -5.65 -13.30
N SER A 76 -4.06 -5.57 -14.61
CA SER A 76 -3.12 -4.64 -15.22
C SER A 76 -3.82 -3.80 -16.29
N SER A 77 -3.48 -2.52 -16.37
CA SER A 77 -3.84 -1.73 -17.55
C SER A 77 -3.16 -2.29 -18.80
N PRO A 78 -3.73 -2.07 -20.01
CA PRO A 78 -3.06 -2.37 -21.27
C PRO A 78 -1.59 -1.91 -21.33
N ILE A 79 -0.73 -2.73 -21.95
CA ILE A 79 0.69 -2.45 -22.11
C ILE A 79 0.89 -1.28 -23.07
N TYR A 80 1.66 -0.26 -22.66
CA TYR A 80 2.06 0.84 -23.52
C TYR A 80 3.12 0.39 -24.53
N TRP A 81 4.17 -0.22 -23.98
CA TRP A 81 5.31 -0.81 -24.68
C TRP A 81 5.72 -2.06 -23.91
N THR A 82 5.92 -3.16 -24.62
CA THR A 82 6.60 -4.34 -24.09
C THR A 82 8.03 -3.98 -23.67
N ALA A 83 8.67 -4.83 -22.87
CA ALA A 83 10.05 -4.62 -22.45
C ALA A 83 11.03 -4.42 -23.63
N GLU A 84 10.84 -5.16 -24.74
CA GLU A 84 11.63 -5.03 -25.97
C GLU A 84 11.39 -3.71 -26.71
N GLU A 85 10.12 -3.29 -26.81
CA GLU A 85 9.76 -2.00 -27.41
C GLU A 85 10.28 -0.84 -26.57
N ALA A 86 10.18 -0.92 -25.24
CA ALA A 86 10.69 0.09 -24.32
C ALA A 86 12.22 0.22 -24.40
N ALA A 87 12.94 -0.88 -24.65
CA ALA A 87 14.39 -0.87 -24.80
C ALA A 87 14.86 -0.20 -26.11
N SER A 88 14.03 -0.24 -27.15
CA SER A 88 14.36 0.25 -28.50
C SER A 88 13.73 1.60 -28.85
N THR A 89 12.76 2.06 -28.04
CA THR A 89 12.03 3.32 -28.26
C THR A 89 12.57 4.44 -27.39
N THR A 90 12.81 5.61 -27.97
CA THR A 90 13.05 6.83 -27.18
C THR A 90 11.71 7.36 -26.67
N ILE A 91 11.33 6.94 -25.45
CA ILE A 91 10.06 7.33 -24.83
C ILE A 91 10.11 8.79 -24.36
N THR A 92 9.05 9.55 -24.64
CA THR A 92 8.86 10.91 -24.12
C THR A 92 7.65 10.98 -23.18
N ARG A 93 7.55 12.07 -22.41
CA ARG A 93 6.41 12.31 -21.52
C ARG A 93 5.10 12.43 -22.30
N GLU A 94 5.15 13.07 -23.47
CA GLU A 94 4.01 13.23 -24.38
C GLU A 94 3.51 11.87 -24.88
N MET A 95 4.42 10.94 -25.22
CA MET A 95 4.05 9.58 -25.60
C MET A 95 3.36 8.82 -24.46
N ILE A 96 3.80 9.00 -23.20
CA ILE A 96 3.11 8.42 -22.04
C ILE A 96 1.71 9.01 -21.91
N ALA A 97 1.57 10.33 -22.04
CA ALA A 97 0.26 10.99 -21.98
C ALA A 97 -0.67 10.54 -23.12
N GLU A 98 -0.15 10.29 -24.32
CA GLU A 98 -0.90 9.71 -25.44
C GLU A 98 -1.35 8.28 -25.15
N LYS A 99 -0.49 7.44 -24.57
CA LYS A 99 -0.86 6.08 -24.18
C LYS A 99 -1.90 6.05 -23.07
N ARG A 100 -1.87 7.01 -22.15
CA ARG A 100 -2.94 7.21 -21.15
C ARG A 100 -4.25 7.65 -21.81
N ARG A 101 -4.21 8.61 -22.73
CA ARG A 101 -5.39 9.01 -23.54
C ARG A 101 -5.97 7.84 -24.32
N TRP A 102 -5.12 7.02 -24.95
CA TRP A 102 -5.56 5.81 -25.65
C TRP A 102 -6.34 4.86 -24.74
N ILE A 103 -5.85 4.56 -23.54
CA ILE A 103 -6.59 3.72 -22.58
C ILE A 103 -7.86 4.41 -22.10
N PHE A 104 -7.83 5.73 -21.89
CA PHE A 104 -9.00 6.52 -21.53
C PHE A 104 -10.08 6.47 -22.62
N ASP A 105 -9.71 6.58 -23.89
CA ASP A 105 -10.62 6.45 -25.02
C ASP A 105 -11.20 5.03 -25.08
N LEU A 106 -10.37 4.01 -24.92
CA LEU A 106 -10.84 2.62 -24.77
C LEU A 106 -11.77 2.45 -23.57
N LEU A 107 -11.59 3.19 -22.47
CA LEU A 107 -12.48 3.07 -21.32
C LEU A 107 -13.86 3.72 -21.56
N ASN A 108 -13.90 4.77 -22.39
CA ASN A 108 -15.09 5.60 -22.64
C ASN A 108 -15.82 5.29 -23.95
N ASP A 109 -15.22 4.50 -24.85
CA ASP A 109 -15.91 3.90 -26.00
C ASP A 109 -16.73 2.69 -25.52
N ASP A 110 -18.00 2.59 -25.87
CA ASP A 110 -18.85 1.47 -25.49
C ASP A 110 -18.54 0.18 -26.27
N HIS A 111 -17.85 0.29 -27.42
CA HIS A 111 -17.57 -0.83 -28.32
C HIS A 111 -16.17 -1.45 -28.16
N SER A 112 -15.25 -0.74 -27.53
CA SER A 112 -13.90 -1.21 -27.22
C SER A 112 -13.90 -2.31 -26.15
N GLU A 113 -12.84 -3.10 -26.08
CA GLU A 113 -12.59 -4.02 -24.96
C GLU A 113 -11.31 -3.58 -24.23
N THR A 114 -11.39 -3.44 -22.91
CA THR A 114 -10.23 -3.13 -22.07
C THR A 114 -10.43 -3.66 -20.66
N PRO A 115 -9.39 -4.24 -20.02
CA PRO A 115 -9.45 -4.67 -18.62
C PRO A 115 -9.92 -3.57 -17.67
N CYS A 116 -9.68 -2.30 -18.01
CA CYS A 116 -10.06 -1.15 -17.18
C CYS A 116 -11.58 -1.02 -16.99
N LYS A 117 -12.42 -1.48 -17.94
CA LYS A 117 -13.89 -1.42 -17.81
C LYS A 117 -14.43 -2.25 -16.65
N HIS A 118 -13.65 -3.22 -16.17
CA HIS A 118 -14.03 -4.12 -15.08
C HIS A 118 -13.36 -3.75 -13.75
N CYS A 119 -12.71 -2.58 -13.66
CA CYS A 119 -11.97 -2.17 -12.46
C CYS A 119 -12.80 -1.25 -11.56
N HIS A 120 -12.89 -1.57 -10.27
CA HIS A 120 -13.59 -0.76 -9.26
C HIS A 120 -12.90 0.57 -8.91
N MET A 121 -11.70 0.83 -9.44
CA MET A 121 -11.03 2.13 -9.30
C MET A 121 -11.56 3.18 -10.29
N VAL A 122 -12.41 2.79 -11.25
CA VAL A 122 -13.02 3.69 -12.22
C VAL A 122 -14.06 4.56 -11.54
N VAL A 123 -13.99 5.86 -11.80
CA VAL A 123 -14.90 6.90 -11.30
C VAL A 123 -15.43 7.72 -12.47
N LEU A 124 -16.59 8.35 -12.28
CA LEU A 124 -17.10 9.38 -13.17
C LEU A 124 -16.53 10.74 -12.75
N LYS A 125 -16.02 11.51 -13.72
CA LYS A 125 -15.44 12.85 -13.51
C LYS A 125 -15.90 13.78 -14.62
N GLU A 126 -15.79 15.08 -14.37
CA GLU A 126 -15.87 16.05 -15.46
C GLU A 126 -14.63 15.89 -16.37
N PRO A 127 -14.77 16.01 -17.71
CA PRO A 127 -13.65 15.88 -18.63
C PRO A 127 -12.46 16.78 -18.31
N GLU A 128 -12.72 17.99 -17.80
CA GLU A 128 -11.69 18.99 -17.48
C GLU A 128 -10.83 18.62 -16.26
N GLU A 129 -11.31 17.71 -15.41
CA GLU A 129 -10.58 17.23 -14.23
C GLU A 129 -9.59 16.10 -14.56
N VAL A 130 -9.62 15.57 -15.79
CA VAL A 130 -8.79 14.45 -16.21
C VAL A 130 -7.45 14.95 -16.71
N ARG A 131 -6.36 14.47 -16.10
CA ARG A 131 -4.98 14.85 -16.43
C ARG A 131 -4.20 13.62 -16.83
N PHE A 132 -3.32 13.76 -17.83
CA PHE A 132 -2.49 12.65 -18.34
C PHE A 132 -1.00 12.95 -18.30
N ASP A 133 -0.64 14.15 -17.85
CA ASP A 133 0.72 14.72 -17.87
C ASP A 133 1.44 14.61 -16.52
N ARG A 134 0.79 14.03 -15.50
CA ARG A 134 1.32 13.96 -14.12
C ARG A 134 1.94 12.60 -13.78
N LEU A 135 2.75 12.57 -12.73
CA LEU A 135 3.29 11.34 -12.12
C LEU A 135 2.73 11.17 -10.70
N GLY A 136 2.07 10.04 -10.48
CA GLY A 136 1.42 9.71 -9.21
C GLY A 136 1.97 8.44 -8.61
N HIS A 137 1.18 7.38 -8.66
CA HIS A 137 1.59 6.11 -8.09
C HIS A 137 2.46 5.31 -9.05
N ILE A 138 3.62 4.87 -8.57
CA ILE A 138 4.58 4.09 -9.33
C ILE A 138 4.61 2.66 -8.80
N ASP A 139 4.60 1.69 -9.69
CA ASP A 139 4.92 0.29 -9.37
C ASP A 139 6.22 -0.07 -10.10
N LEU A 140 7.31 -0.20 -9.35
CA LEU A 140 8.65 -0.36 -9.88
C LEU A 140 9.15 -1.78 -9.66
N ALA A 141 8.99 -2.60 -10.70
CA ALA A 141 9.28 -4.04 -10.75
C ALA A 141 10.07 -4.43 -12.02
N ALA A 142 10.89 -3.51 -12.56
CA ALA A 142 11.51 -3.66 -13.89
C ALA A 142 12.49 -4.85 -13.98
N THR A 143 13.01 -5.30 -12.84
CA THR A 143 13.80 -6.52 -12.69
C THR A 143 13.15 -7.44 -11.67
N THR A 144 13.24 -8.74 -11.91
CA THR A 144 12.88 -9.75 -10.91
C THR A 144 14.11 -10.40 -10.29
N THR A 145 15.32 -10.00 -10.69
CA THR A 145 16.59 -10.52 -10.16
C THR A 145 16.62 -10.50 -8.64
N CYS A 146 16.96 -11.64 -8.05
CA CYS A 146 16.99 -11.82 -6.60
C CYS A 146 18.15 -12.75 -6.18
N ASN A 147 18.73 -12.48 -5.02
CA ASN A 147 19.79 -13.26 -4.39
C ASN A 147 19.27 -14.41 -3.52
N LEU A 148 17.95 -14.66 -3.51
CA LEU A 148 17.29 -15.77 -2.83
C LEU A 148 16.49 -16.64 -3.82
N ARG A 149 16.14 -17.86 -3.40
CA ARG A 149 15.31 -18.81 -4.15
C ARG A 149 14.24 -19.40 -3.22
N CYS A 150 13.41 -18.52 -2.66
CA CYS A 150 12.40 -18.89 -1.68
C CYS A 150 11.44 -19.94 -2.26
N THR A 151 11.14 -21.00 -1.51
CA THR A 151 10.28 -22.10 -1.98
C THR A 151 8.86 -21.65 -2.31
N PHE A 152 8.36 -20.61 -1.64
CA PHE A 152 7.03 -20.01 -1.85
C PHE A 152 7.02 -18.92 -2.94
N CYS A 153 8.16 -18.55 -3.52
CA CYS A 153 8.22 -17.44 -4.47
C CYS A 153 7.78 -17.90 -5.87
N GLY A 154 6.77 -17.24 -6.43
CA GLY A 154 6.29 -17.51 -7.80
C GLY A 154 7.40 -17.47 -8.85
N TYR A 155 8.35 -16.52 -8.76
CA TYR A 155 9.50 -16.46 -9.68
C TYR A 155 10.45 -17.65 -9.56
N THR A 156 10.59 -18.23 -8.35
CA THR A 156 11.40 -19.44 -8.14
C THR A 156 10.69 -20.66 -8.69
N GLN A 157 9.39 -20.80 -8.42
CA GLN A 157 8.62 -21.95 -8.88
C GLN A 157 8.47 -21.98 -10.42
N GLN A 158 8.35 -20.82 -11.04
CA GLN A 158 8.20 -20.67 -12.50
C GLN A 158 9.53 -20.54 -13.24
N ASP A 159 10.66 -20.46 -12.52
CA ASP A 159 12.00 -20.19 -13.07
C ASP A 159 12.01 -18.95 -14.00
N SER A 160 11.40 -17.85 -13.54
CA SER A 160 11.11 -16.66 -14.36
C SER A 160 11.86 -15.40 -13.94
N PHE A 161 12.92 -15.55 -13.15
CA PHE A 161 13.82 -14.46 -12.78
C PHE A 161 14.50 -13.85 -14.01
N ALA A 162 14.45 -12.52 -14.15
CA ALA A 162 15.12 -11.79 -15.22
C ALA A 162 15.74 -10.48 -14.76
N GLU A 163 16.79 -10.06 -15.47
CA GLU A 163 17.32 -8.70 -15.41
C GLU A 163 16.38 -7.70 -16.09
N ALA A 164 16.54 -6.42 -15.77
CA ALA A 164 15.80 -5.36 -16.45
C ALA A 164 16.21 -5.30 -17.93
N GLN A 165 15.22 -5.20 -18.81
CA GLN A 165 15.46 -5.14 -20.26
C GLN A 165 15.45 -3.71 -20.82
N TYR A 166 15.03 -2.73 -20.01
CA TYR A 166 15.01 -1.32 -20.36
C TYR A 166 15.37 -0.46 -19.14
N ASP A 167 15.77 0.79 -19.37
CA ASP A 167 16.17 1.72 -18.31
C ASP A 167 14.93 2.43 -17.72
N ALA A 168 14.39 1.85 -16.66
CA ALA A 168 13.24 2.39 -15.94
C ALA A 168 13.52 3.76 -15.27
N LEU A 169 14.77 4.04 -14.86
CA LEU A 169 15.12 5.32 -14.24
C LEU A 169 15.12 6.45 -15.27
N THR A 170 15.57 6.18 -16.49
CA THR A 170 15.48 7.15 -17.60
C THR A 170 14.03 7.50 -17.92
N VAL A 171 13.10 6.53 -17.88
CA VAL A 171 11.67 6.81 -18.05
C VAL A 171 11.11 7.67 -16.91
N LEU A 172 11.50 7.39 -15.66
CA LEU A 172 11.10 8.21 -14.52
C LEU A 172 11.61 9.66 -14.64
N ARG A 173 12.85 9.85 -15.10
CA ARG A 173 13.47 11.16 -15.30
C ARG A 173 12.78 12.06 -16.34
N LEU A 174 11.80 11.54 -17.08
CA LEU A 174 10.94 12.35 -17.95
C LEU A 174 10.01 13.30 -17.16
N PHE A 175 9.84 13.09 -15.86
CA PHE A 175 8.97 13.89 -15.00
C PHE A 175 9.77 14.82 -14.10
N GLU A 176 9.47 16.12 -14.17
CA GLU A 176 10.05 17.14 -13.30
C GLU A 176 9.30 17.21 -11.94
N PRO A 177 9.88 17.82 -10.89
CA PRO A 177 9.20 17.93 -9.59
C PRO A 177 7.79 18.51 -9.66
N GLU A 178 7.53 19.45 -10.56
CA GLU A 178 6.23 20.09 -10.76
C GLU A 178 5.19 19.16 -11.41
N ASP A 179 5.62 18.04 -12.02
CA ASP A 179 4.76 17.03 -12.62
C ASP A 179 4.26 15.99 -11.60
N VAL A 180 4.87 15.94 -10.42
CA VAL A 180 4.60 14.95 -9.39
C VAL A 180 3.40 15.37 -8.54
N VAL A 181 2.38 14.52 -8.46
CA VAL A 181 1.22 14.78 -7.61
C VAL A 181 1.62 14.73 -6.12
N TRP A 182 0.92 15.49 -5.29
CA TRP A 182 1.33 15.71 -3.89
C TRP A 182 1.40 14.41 -3.05
N ASP A 183 0.56 13.42 -3.35
CA ASP A 183 0.50 12.13 -2.66
C ASP A 183 1.24 10.99 -3.39
N ALA A 184 2.07 11.31 -4.39
CA ALA A 184 2.86 10.35 -5.14
C ALA A 184 3.65 9.38 -4.23
N ALA A 185 3.65 8.13 -4.63
CA ALA A 185 4.32 7.04 -3.94
C ALA A 185 4.81 5.99 -4.92
N VAL A 186 5.84 5.25 -4.53
CA VAL A 186 6.36 4.12 -5.29
C VAL A 186 6.33 2.85 -4.44
N ASP A 187 5.72 1.80 -4.98
CA ASP A 187 5.96 0.43 -4.54
C ASP A 187 7.24 -0.05 -5.24
N PHE A 188 8.35 -0.08 -4.51
CA PHE A 188 9.64 -0.51 -5.04
C PHE A 188 9.85 -1.99 -4.72
N ASN A 189 9.60 -2.84 -5.72
CA ASN A 189 9.43 -4.28 -5.57
C ASN A 189 10.06 -5.05 -6.77
N GLY A 190 9.47 -6.18 -7.17
CA GLY A 190 9.99 -7.09 -8.18
C GLY A 190 10.80 -8.22 -7.56
N GLY A 191 12.11 -8.22 -7.81
CA GLY A 191 13.06 -9.15 -7.22
C GLY A 191 13.57 -8.69 -5.84
N GLU A 192 14.87 -8.40 -5.76
CA GLU A 192 15.47 -7.71 -4.62
C GLU A 192 15.98 -6.33 -5.08
N PRO A 193 15.25 -5.23 -4.77
CA PRO A 193 15.63 -3.89 -5.21
C PRO A 193 17.05 -3.48 -4.82
N THR A 194 17.56 -3.92 -3.66
CA THR A 194 18.91 -3.56 -3.21
C THR A 194 20.04 -4.15 -4.07
N LEU A 195 19.72 -5.03 -5.03
CA LEU A 195 20.67 -5.52 -6.03
C LEU A 195 20.81 -4.61 -7.25
N LEU A 196 19.91 -3.63 -7.44
CA LEU A 196 19.99 -2.69 -8.54
C LEU A 196 21.28 -1.88 -8.47
N LYS A 197 22.01 -1.82 -9.59
CA LYS A 197 23.29 -1.10 -9.70
C LYS A 197 23.11 0.40 -9.43
N ASP A 198 21.96 0.92 -9.82
CA ASP A 198 21.52 2.31 -9.73
C ASP A 198 20.49 2.54 -8.60
N PHE A 199 20.39 1.62 -7.63
CA PHE A 199 19.45 1.73 -6.50
C PHE A 199 19.48 3.10 -5.82
N ASP A 200 20.68 3.63 -5.52
CA ASP A 200 20.82 4.91 -4.82
C ASP A 200 20.32 6.08 -5.70
N ALA A 201 20.48 5.99 -7.03
CA ALA A 201 19.96 6.99 -7.95
C ALA A 201 18.42 6.98 -8.03
N TYR A 202 17.77 5.83 -7.85
CA TYR A 202 16.31 5.77 -7.66
C TYR A 202 15.90 6.46 -6.36
N ILE A 203 16.58 6.16 -5.24
CA ILE A 203 16.28 6.80 -3.95
C ILE A 203 16.45 8.32 -4.04
N ASP A 204 17.52 8.81 -4.67
CA ASP A 204 17.76 10.24 -4.90
C ASP A 204 16.67 10.87 -5.79
N TYR A 205 16.27 10.18 -6.87
CA TYR A 205 15.19 10.62 -7.73
C TYR A 205 13.87 10.79 -6.95
N PHE A 206 13.52 9.81 -6.11
CA PHE A 206 12.30 9.88 -5.29
C PHE A 206 12.42 10.96 -4.21
N ALA A 207 13.57 11.09 -3.56
CA ALA A 207 13.82 12.11 -2.55
C ALA A 207 13.69 13.53 -3.13
N SER A 208 14.34 13.80 -4.26
CA SER A 208 14.36 15.14 -4.88
C SER A 208 12.98 15.60 -5.35
N ARG A 209 12.06 14.65 -5.58
CA ARG A 209 10.68 14.87 -6.01
C ARG A 209 9.66 14.66 -4.90
N ARG A 210 10.13 14.39 -3.68
CA ARG A 210 9.28 14.10 -2.52
C ARG A 210 8.26 12.98 -2.80
N ILE A 211 8.68 11.92 -3.48
CA ILE A 211 7.88 10.71 -3.70
C ILE A 211 8.15 9.75 -2.54
N ARG A 212 7.09 9.27 -1.89
CA ARG A 212 7.21 8.33 -0.76
C ARG A 212 7.57 6.93 -1.27
N VAL A 213 8.59 6.31 -0.70
CA VAL A 213 9.02 4.96 -1.09
C VAL A 213 8.47 3.91 -0.12
N PHE A 214 7.79 2.91 -0.67
CA PHE A 214 7.46 1.64 -0.02
C PHE A 214 8.42 0.57 -0.57
N LEU A 215 9.51 0.32 0.16
CA LEU A 215 10.57 -0.60 -0.25
C LEU A 215 10.28 -2.01 0.24
N TYR A 216 10.09 -2.95 -0.68
CA TYR A 216 9.99 -4.38 -0.36
C TYR A 216 11.35 -5.04 -0.54
N THR A 217 11.89 -5.62 0.54
CA THR A 217 13.25 -6.20 0.52
C THR A 217 13.31 -7.49 1.35
N ASN A 218 14.21 -8.39 0.97
CA ASN A 218 14.60 -9.54 1.76
C ASN A 218 15.65 -9.21 2.83
N ALA A 219 16.19 -7.98 2.83
CA ALA A 219 17.14 -7.45 3.81
C ALA A 219 18.44 -8.27 3.97
N VAL A 220 18.83 -9.10 2.99
CA VAL A 220 20.11 -9.82 2.99
C VAL A 220 21.30 -8.87 2.81
N ILE A 221 21.06 -7.74 2.12
CA ILE A 221 22.05 -6.70 1.86
C ILE A 221 21.62 -5.43 2.59
N TYR A 222 22.48 -4.98 3.50
CA TYR A 222 22.37 -3.67 4.10
C TYR A 222 22.79 -2.58 3.09
N LYS A 223 21.99 -1.51 2.99
CA LYS A 223 22.35 -0.29 2.27
C LYS A 223 22.20 0.92 3.17
N GLN A 224 23.22 1.78 3.17
CA GLN A 224 23.20 3.03 3.93
C GLN A 224 22.09 3.97 3.44
N SER A 225 21.84 4.03 2.13
CA SER A 225 20.76 4.83 1.54
C SER A 225 19.37 4.41 2.03
N VAL A 226 19.15 3.12 2.33
CA VAL A 226 17.89 2.64 2.93
C VAL A 226 17.75 3.12 4.37
N TYR A 227 18.82 3.01 5.16
CA TYR A 227 18.85 3.51 6.53
C TYR A 227 18.59 5.02 6.56
N ASP A 228 19.30 5.79 5.74
CA ASP A 228 19.17 7.24 5.66
C ASP A 228 17.78 7.65 5.15
N GLY A 229 17.24 6.90 4.18
CA GLY A 229 15.90 7.10 3.64
C GLY A 229 14.81 6.86 4.69
N LEU A 230 14.95 5.85 5.54
CA LEU A 230 14.07 5.63 6.70
C LEU A 230 14.21 6.74 7.73
N ALA A 231 15.45 7.12 8.09
CA ALA A 231 15.68 8.17 9.09
C ALA A 231 15.10 9.52 8.65
N LYS A 232 15.23 9.87 7.36
CA LYS A 232 14.78 11.14 6.78
C LYS A 232 13.31 11.13 6.35
N GLY A 233 12.69 9.97 6.20
CA GLY A 233 11.28 9.80 5.81
C GLY A 233 11.01 9.61 4.31
N THR A 234 12.01 9.78 3.42
CA THR A 234 11.84 9.48 1.98
C THR A 234 11.37 8.05 1.77
N ILE A 235 11.96 7.10 2.50
CA ILE A 235 11.45 5.73 2.57
C ILE A 235 10.44 5.67 3.70
N ARG A 236 9.17 5.76 3.31
CA ARG A 236 8.05 5.76 4.25
C ARG A 236 7.90 4.41 4.94
N TRP A 237 8.16 3.33 4.21
CA TRP A 237 8.13 1.96 4.70
C TRP A 237 9.24 1.11 4.10
N VAL A 238 9.97 0.39 4.95
CA VAL A 238 10.74 -0.80 4.56
C VAL A 238 9.96 -2.02 5.02
N CYS A 239 9.59 -2.88 4.08
CA CYS A 239 8.89 -4.13 4.32
C CYS A 239 9.90 -5.28 4.18
N ALA A 240 10.50 -5.69 5.30
CA ALA A 240 11.53 -6.72 5.32
C ALA A 240 10.93 -8.11 5.57
N SER A 241 11.23 -9.08 4.70
CA SER A 241 10.64 -10.42 4.73
C SER A 241 11.59 -11.45 5.38
N LEU A 242 11.38 -11.73 6.68
CA LEU A 242 12.19 -12.68 7.46
C LEU A 242 11.68 -14.13 7.32
N ASP A 243 10.37 -14.33 7.52
CA ASP A 243 9.62 -15.60 7.33
C ASP A 243 10.17 -16.84 8.04
N ALA A 244 11.00 -16.69 9.07
CA ALA A 244 11.51 -17.80 9.88
C ALA A 244 11.90 -17.33 11.29
N GLY A 245 11.71 -18.19 12.27
CA GLY A 245 12.22 -18.00 13.62
C GLY A 245 13.55 -18.69 13.89
N THR A 246 14.00 -19.58 12.99
CA THR A 246 15.29 -20.28 13.13
C THR A 246 16.16 -20.15 11.88
N PRO A 247 17.51 -20.22 12.02
CA PRO A 247 18.42 -20.28 10.88
C PRO A 247 18.17 -21.49 9.97
N SER A 248 17.80 -22.64 10.54
CA SER A 248 17.51 -23.87 9.78
C SER A 248 16.27 -23.72 8.91
N THR A 249 15.18 -23.18 9.46
CA THR A 249 13.96 -22.90 8.70
C THR A 249 14.23 -21.86 7.62
N TYR A 250 14.94 -20.78 7.95
CA TYR A 250 15.33 -19.77 6.97
C TYR A 250 16.12 -20.39 5.80
N ASN A 251 17.11 -21.24 6.09
CA ASN A 251 17.89 -21.91 5.06
C ASN A 251 17.04 -22.87 4.21
N ALA A 252 16.10 -23.59 4.81
CA ALA A 252 15.21 -24.48 4.08
C ALA A 252 14.24 -23.71 3.17
N LEU A 253 13.65 -22.63 3.70
CA LEU A 253 12.59 -21.85 3.06
C LEU A 253 13.15 -20.87 2.02
N LYS A 254 14.15 -20.05 2.39
CA LYS A 254 14.75 -19.01 1.55
C LYS A 254 15.91 -19.50 0.69
N LYS A 255 16.34 -20.76 0.90
CA LYS A 255 17.49 -21.40 0.23
C LYS A 255 18.81 -20.64 0.43
N SER A 256 19.04 -20.14 1.64
CA SER A 256 20.20 -19.30 1.95
C SER A 256 20.60 -19.36 3.42
N LYS A 257 21.91 -19.30 3.71
CA LYS A 257 22.46 -19.32 5.09
C LYS A 257 22.66 -17.92 5.69
N ARG A 258 21.87 -16.93 5.25
CA ARG A 258 22.05 -15.49 5.54
C ARG A 258 21.15 -14.99 6.68
N TYR A 259 20.60 -15.88 7.50
CA TYR A 259 19.63 -15.51 8.54
C TYR A 259 20.14 -14.41 9.47
N THR A 260 21.38 -14.55 9.96
CA THR A 260 22.01 -13.56 10.85
C THR A 260 22.24 -12.22 10.17
N ASP A 261 22.62 -12.22 8.89
CA ASP A 261 22.83 -10.99 8.11
C ASP A 261 21.52 -10.21 7.95
N VAL A 262 20.41 -10.93 7.77
CA VAL A 262 19.07 -10.33 7.72
C VAL A 262 18.70 -9.73 9.08
N LEU A 263 18.91 -10.46 10.18
CA LEU A 263 18.65 -9.94 11.54
C LEU A 263 19.46 -8.67 11.85
N GLU A 264 20.74 -8.62 11.46
CA GLU A 264 21.57 -7.42 11.57
C GLU A 264 21.00 -6.25 10.77
N THR A 265 20.63 -6.49 9.51
CA THR A 265 20.11 -5.47 8.62
C THR A 265 18.79 -4.90 9.12
N ILE A 266 17.84 -5.76 9.52
CA ILE A 266 16.56 -5.30 10.07
C ILE A 266 16.73 -4.59 11.42
N THR A 267 17.71 -4.98 12.25
CA THR A 267 18.02 -4.25 13.50
C THR A 267 18.45 -2.81 13.21
N ARG A 268 19.32 -2.61 12.22
CA ARG A 268 19.75 -1.27 11.80
C ARG A 268 18.59 -0.46 11.22
N TYR A 269 17.73 -1.07 10.42
CA TYR A 269 16.54 -0.38 9.89
C TYR A 269 15.50 -0.07 10.98
N ALA A 270 15.35 -0.92 12.00
CA ALA A 270 14.48 -0.62 13.15
C ALA A 270 15.00 0.61 13.91
N GLN A 271 16.32 0.71 14.10
CA GLN A 271 16.97 1.89 14.67
C GLN A 271 16.70 3.15 13.83
N ALA A 272 16.80 3.08 12.51
CA ALA A 272 16.47 4.20 11.63
C ALA A 272 15.01 4.63 11.76
N GLY A 273 14.07 3.67 11.72
CA GLY A 273 12.64 3.95 11.88
C GLY A 273 12.27 4.57 13.23
N ASN A 274 13.01 4.25 14.29
CA ASN A 274 12.82 4.86 15.62
C ASN A 274 13.17 6.36 15.66
N GLN A 275 13.84 6.90 14.64
CA GLN A 275 14.08 8.34 14.51
C GLN A 275 12.82 9.09 14.04
N GLY A 276 11.77 8.40 13.61
CA GLY A 276 10.45 8.97 13.36
C GLY A 276 10.17 9.43 11.93
N GLY A 277 11.13 9.34 11.00
CA GLY A 277 10.93 9.69 9.59
C GLY A 277 10.10 8.65 8.82
N GLY A 278 10.56 7.40 8.81
CA GLY A 278 9.95 6.25 8.15
C GLY A 278 9.74 5.09 9.12
N GLN A 279 9.29 3.93 8.63
CA GLN A 279 8.99 2.78 9.47
C GLN A 279 9.51 1.47 8.88
N LEU A 280 10.00 0.58 9.74
CA LEU A 280 10.30 -0.81 9.40
C LEU A 280 9.13 -1.71 9.79
N SER A 281 8.68 -2.50 8.82
CA SER A 281 7.82 -3.65 9.01
C SER A 281 8.60 -4.93 8.82
N VAL A 282 8.61 -5.81 9.81
CA VAL A 282 9.10 -7.17 9.63
C VAL A 282 7.94 -8.08 9.33
N LYS A 283 7.94 -8.65 8.12
CA LYS A 283 6.91 -9.52 7.59
C LYS A 283 7.24 -10.99 7.87
N TYR A 284 6.20 -11.74 8.20
CA TYR A 284 6.19 -13.19 8.34
C TYR A 284 5.08 -13.79 7.48
N ILE A 285 5.47 -14.50 6.42
CA ILE A 285 4.59 -15.28 5.56
C ILE A 285 4.52 -16.70 6.13
N PHE A 286 3.35 -17.13 6.61
CA PHE A 286 3.15 -18.50 7.03
C PHE A 286 3.15 -19.41 5.79
N CYS A 287 4.08 -20.36 5.78
CA CYS A 287 4.27 -21.43 4.80
C CYS A 287 4.32 -22.77 5.52
N GLN A 288 4.17 -23.87 4.76
CA GLN A 288 4.13 -25.22 5.34
C GLN A 288 5.35 -25.54 6.21
N ASP A 289 6.51 -24.98 5.87
CA ASP A 289 7.78 -25.30 6.52
C ASP A 289 8.12 -24.43 7.74
N ASN A 290 7.36 -23.36 8.02
CA ASN A 290 7.68 -22.40 9.11
C ASN A 290 6.56 -22.27 10.17
N CYS A 291 5.66 -23.24 10.23
CA CYS A 291 4.55 -23.28 11.18
C CYS A 291 4.87 -24.02 12.48
N GLY A 292 6.13 -24.34 12.75
CA GLY A 292 6.57 -25.07 13.94
C GLY A 292 6.77 -24.18 15.17
N ASP A 293 6.78 -24.79 16.35
CA ASP A 293 6.95 -24.08 17.63
C ASP A 293 8.27 -23.32 17.72
N ASP A 294 9.36 -23.90 17.21
CA ASP A 294 10.68 -23.26 17.20
C ASP A 294 10.66 -21.97 16.37
N ASP A 295 9.93 -21.95 15.27
CA ASP A 295 9.78 -20.76 14.44
C ASP A 295 8.90 -19.71 15.10
N VAL A 296 7.78 -20.11 15.70
CA VAL A 296 6.89 -19.20 16.44
C VAL A 296 7.64 -18.52 17.58
N VAL A 297 8.36 -19.30 18.39
CA VAL A 297 9.14 -18.81 19.52
C VAL A 297 10.30 -17.96 19.04
N GLY A 298 11.12 -18.49 18.11
CA GLY A 298 12.31 -17.83 17.61
C GLY A 298 11.98 -16.49 16.94
N PHE A 299 10.94 -16.44 16.12
CA PHE A 299 10.50 -15.20 15.49
C PHE A 299 9.99 -14.19 16.52
N THR A 300 9.17 -14.63 17.47
CA THR A 300 8.64 -13.74 18.52
C THR A 300 9.76 -13.10 19.33
N TYR A 301 10.74 -13.87 19.78
CA TYR A 301 11.86 -13.34 20.55
C TYR A 301 12.81 -12.50 19.71
N ALA A 302 12.99 -12.78 18.43
CA ALA A 302 13.70 -11.90 17.52
C ALA A 302 13.00 -10.53 17.42
N MET A 303 11.66 -10.49 17.29
CA MET A 303 10.91 -9.23 17.23
C MET A 303 10.96 -8.46 18.54
N LEU A 304 11.01 -9.14 19.69
CA LEU A 304 11.20 -8.51 21.00
C LEU A 304 12.58 -7.88 21.16
N ALA A 305 13.61 -8.49 20.55
CA ALA A 305 14.97 -7.95 20.55
C ALA A 305 15.12 -6.75 19.58
N ILE A 306 14.57 -6.88 18.38
CA ILE A 306 14.69 -5.90 17.29
C ILE A 306 13.77 -4.69 17.49
N ARG A 307 12.53 -4.92 17.98
CA ARG A 307 11.47 -3.90 18.13
C ARG A 307 11.24 -3.10 16.84
N PRO A 308 10.84 -3.75 15.73
CA PRO A 308 10.43 -3.01 14.54
C PRO A 308 9.18 -2.18 14.85
N GLN A 309 8.92 -1.14 14.05
CA GLN A 309 7.74 -0.30 14.23
C GLN A 309 6.45 -1.12 14.05
N GLU A 310 6.45 -2.08 13.11
CA GLU A 310 5.36 -3.04 12.96
C GLU A 310 5.85 -4.47 12.69
N VAL A 311 5.06 -5.45 13.11
CA VAL A 311 5.22 -6.87 12.74
C VAL A 311 4.02 -7.27 11.90
N TRP A 312 4.26 -7.71 10.67
CA TRP A 312 3.20 -8.06 9.73
C TRP A 312 3.07 -9.56 9.56
N LEU A 313 1.92 -10.10 9.92
CA LEU A 313 1.62 -11.53 9.77
C LEU A 313 0.70 -11.75 8.56
N THR A 314 1.10 -12.62 7.64
CA THR A 314 0.33 -12.95 6.43
C THR A 314 0.44 -14.43 6.06
N PHE A 315 -0.41 -14.91 5.16
CA PHE A 315 -0.30 -16.25 4.60
C PHE A 315 0.46 -16.25 3.28
N ASP A 316 0.99 -17.42 2.92
CA ASP A 316 1.36 -17.70 1.53
C ASP A 316 0.11 -17.72 0.66
N PHE A 317 0.10 -16.90 -0.37
CA PHE A 317 -1.03 -16.72 -1.28
C PHE A 317 -0.79 -17.34 -2.65
N ASP A 318 0.41 -17.84 -2.92
CA ASP A 318 0.74 -18.47 -4.19
C ASP A 318 -0.21 -19.64 -4.54
N PRO A 319 -0.64 -20.50 -3.60
CA PRO A 319 -1.65 -21.53 -3.87
C PRO A 319 -3.00 -21.00 -4.35
N LEU A 320 -3.31 -19.73 -4.09
CA LEU A 320 -4.58 -19.09 -4.44
C LEU A 320 -4.54 -18.34 -5.78
N CYS A 321 -3.35 -18.11 -6.36
CA CYS A 321 -3.17 -17.24 -7.53
C CYS A 321 -3.94 -17.69 -8.78
N ASN A 322 -4.29 -18.98 -8.87
CA ASN A 322 -5.01 -19.54 -10.02
C ASN A 322 -6.50 -19.84 -9.73
N LEU A 323 -7.00 -19.44 -8.56
CA LEU A 323 -8.40 -19.66 -8.18
C LEU A 323 -9.24 -18.41 -8.46
N PRO A 324 -10.50 -18.55 -8.89
CA PRO A 324 -11.44 -17.42 -8.92
C PRO A 324 -11.54 -16.77 -7.54
N GLY A 325 -11.49 -15.44 -7.48
CA GLY A 325 -11.46 -14.70 -6.21
C GLY A 325 -12.74 -14.81 -5.37
N ASP A 326 -13.81 -15.38 -5.91
CA ASP A 326 -15.08 -15.69 -5.25
C ASP A 326 -15.23 -17.17 -4.89
N CYS A 327 -14.21 -18.00 -5.14
CA CYS A 327 -14.24 -19.40 -4.76
C CYS A 327 -14.26 -19.54 -3.23
N ALA A 328 -15.15 -20.41 -2.74
CA ALA A 328 -15.31 -20.72 -1.32
C ALA A 328 -14.39 -21.86 -0.85
N ASP A 329 -13.33 -22.16 -1.60
CA ASP A 329 -12.29 -23.13 -1.23
C ASP A 329 -10.88 -22.61 -1.57
N PHE A 330 -9.87 -23.36 -1.14
CA PHE A 330 -8.46 -23.05 -1.31
C PHE A 330 -7.78 -23.89 -2.40
N GLY A 331 -8.53 -24.42 -3.37
CA GLY A 331 -7.97 -25.19 -4.49
C GLY A 331 -7.25 -26.47 -4.06
N GLY A 332 -7.69 -27.07 -2.96
CA GLY A 332 -7.07 -28.25 -2.35
C GLY A 332 -5.87 -27.95 -1.42
N HIS A 333 -5.48 -26.68 -1.24
CA HIS A 333 -4.47 -26.32 -0.25
C HIS A 333 -5.04 -26.30 1.17
N ASP A 334 -4.37 -26.97 2.11
CA ASP A 334 -4.79 -27.01 3.51
C ASP A 334 -4.07 -25.94 4.34
N TYR A 335 -4.80 -24.88 4.70
CA TYR A 335 -4.31 -23.81 5.56
C TYR A 335 -4.45 -24.08 7.06
N THR A 336 -4.96 -25.23 7.49
CA THR A 336 -5.22 -25.53 8.92
C THR A 336 -3.98 -25.31 9.80
N ARG A 337 -2.83 -25.82 9.35
CA ARG A 337 -1.56 -25.66 10.07
C ARG A 337 -1.08 -24.21 10.09
N HIS A 338 -1.28 -23.48 8.98
CA HIS A 338 -0.94 -22.07 8.86
C HIS A 338 -1.77 -21.20 9.80
N VAL A 339 -3.08 -21.42 9.86
CA VAL A 339 -4.01 -20.71 10.74
C VAL A 339 -3.65 -20.93 12.22
N ALA A 340 -3.35 -22.17 12.60
CA ALA A 340 -2.92 -22.49 13.97
C ALA A 340 -1.61 -21.78 14.35
N ALA A 341 -0.59 -21.83 13.48
CA ALA A 341 0.68 -21.15 13.71
C ALA A 341 0.51 -19.62 13.74
N TYR A 342 -0.30 -19.06 12.85
CA TYR A 342 -0.65 -17.64 12.84
C TYR A 342 -1.20 -17.18 14.18
N ALA A 343 -2.23 -17.86 14.68
CA ALA A 343 -2.86 -17.51 15.94
C ALA A 343 -1.89 -17.65 17.11
N LYS A 344 -1.06 -18.69 17.11
CA LYS A 344 -0.03 -18.90 18.14
C LYS A 344 1.00 -17.77 18.15
N THR A 345 1.55 -17.40 16.99
CA THR A 345 2.50 -16.28 16.85
C THR A 345 1.88 -14.96 17.29
N TYR A 346 0.65 -14.67 16.83
CA TYR A 346 -0.06 -13.45 17.21
C TYR A 346 -0.24 -13.34 18.72
N LEU A 347 -0.74 -14.40 19.37
CA LEU A 347 -0.96 -14.42 20.82
C LEU A 347 0.34 -14.36 21.61
N MET A 348 1.43 -14.93 21.08
CA MET A 348 2.73 -14.87 21.73
C MET A 348 3.32 -13.46 21.67
N LEU A 349 3.22 -12.78 20.52
CA LEU A 349 3.60 -11.37 20.38
C LEU A 349 2.76 -10.47 21.31
N GLU A 350 1.43 -10.66 21.32
CA GLU A 350 0.49 -9.92 22.18
C GLU A 350 0.82 -10.10 23.65
N LYS A 351 1.14 -11.33 24.09
CA LYS A 351 1.55 -11.63 25.47
C LYS A 351 2.73 -10.77 25.92
N HIS A 352 3.64 -10.43 25.01
CA HIS A 352 4.81 -9.61 25.28
C HIS A 352 4.65 -8.12 24.87
N GLY A 353 3.41 -7.68 24.60
CA GLY A 353 3.09 -6.28 24.31
C GLY A 353 3.42 -5.83 22.89
N LEU A 354 3.64 -6.76 21.95
CA LEU A 354 3.78 -6.46 20.53
C LEU A 354 2.45 -6.73 19.82
N ASN A 355 1.80 -5.68 19.32
CA ASN A 355 0.57 -5.81 18.55
C ASN A 355 0.93 -6.05 17.07
N ALA A 356 0.90 -7.31 16.65
CA ALA A 356 1.10 -7.66 15.25
C ALA A 356 -0.07 -7.18 14.39
N VAL A 357 0.24 -6.75 13.16
CA VAL A 357 -0.76 -6.32 12.16
C VAL A 357 -1.20 -7.51 11.33
N HIS A 358 -2.51 -7.65 11.16
CA HIS A 358 -3.10 -8.59 10.22
C HIS A 358 -2.97 -8.07 8.79
N PHE A 359 -1.83 -8.30 8.15
CA PHE A 359 -1.58 -7.83 6.78
C PHE A 359 -2.71 -8.17 5.78
N PRO A 360 -3.36 -9.36 5.82
CA PRO A 360 -4.48 -9.68 4.93
C PRO A 360 -5.66 -8.70 5.03
N GLU A 361 -5.87 -8.05 6.18
CA GLU A 361 -7.02 -7.16 6.44
C GLU A 361 -7.08 -5.97 5.48
N LYS A 362 -5.91 -5.43 5.11
CA LYS A 362 -5.79 -4.32 4.14
C LYS A 362 -5.32 -4.77 2.76
N HIS A 363 -5.18 -6.08 2.54
CA HIS A 363 -4.65 -6.66 1.30
C HIS A 363 -5.59 -7.75 0.78
N LEU A 364 -5.23 -9.03 0.95
CA LEU A 364 -5.94 -10.12 0.28
C LEU A 364 -7.42 -10.19 0.65
N ALA A 365 -7.81 -9.91 1.91
CA ALA A 365 -9.21 -9.94 2.33
C ALA A 365 -10.06 -8.84 1.70
N VAL A 366 -9.45 -7.79 1.14
CA VAL A 366 -10.17 -6.75 0.40
C VAL A 366 -10.51 -7.22 -1.01
N VAL A 367 -9.73 -8.13 -1.58
CA VAL A 367 -9.77 -8.47 -3.01
C VAL A 367 -10.23 -9.91 -3.31
N SER A 368 -10.29 -10.81 -2.32
CA SER A 368 -10.81 -12.17 -2.51
C SER A 368 -11.56 -12.73 -1.31
N LEU A 369 -12.53 -13.60 -1.58
CA LEU A 369 -13.27 -14.38 -0.59
C LEU A 369 -12.34 -15.28 0.21
N GLN A 370 -11.38 -15.95 -0.45
CA GLN A 370 -10.38 -16.78 0.22
C GLN A 370 -9.54 -15.97 1.20
N GLY A 371 -9.16 -14.74 0.84
CA GLY A 371 -8.46 -13.83 1.74
C GLY A 371 -9.27 -13.50 2.98
N LYS A 372 -10.59 -13.24 2.82
CA LYS A 372 -11.52 -13.03 3.93
C LYS A 372 -11.63 -14.28 4.79
N MET A 373 -11.84 -15.44 4.18
CA MET A 373 -11.94 -16.73 4.87
C MET A 373 -10.68 -17.04 5.70
N LEU A 374 -9.48 -16.79 5.16
CA LEU A 374 -8.23 -16.98 5.90
C LEU A 374 -8.09 -16.02 7.07
N LEU A 375 -8.41 -14.74 6.86
CA LEU A 375 -8.39 -13.75 7.92
C LEU A 375 -9.37 -14.08 9.04
N GLU A 376 -10.61 -14.45 8.69
CA GLU A 376 -11.63 -14.85 9.66
C GLU A 376 -11.27 -16.15 10.36
N SER A 377 -10.67 -17.13 9.66
CA SER A 377 -10.15 -18.35 10.28
C SER A 377 -9.06 -18.04 11.30
N ALA A 378 -8.13 -17.13 10.96
CA ALA A 378 -7.10 -16.67 11.88
C ALA A 378 -7.69 -15.95 13.11
N LYS A 379 -8.62 -15.01 12.89
CA LYS A 379 -9.31 -14.28 13.98
C LYS A 379 -10.12 -15.22 14.87
N ALA A 380 -10.83 -16.18 14.29
CA ALA A 380 -11.58 -17.20 15.01
C ALA A 380 -10.64 -18.09 15.85
N GLU A 381 -9.50 -18.51 15.29
CA GLU A 381 -8.51 -19.31 16.00
C GLU A 381 -7.86 -18.55 17.16
N ILE A 382 -7.53 -17.26 16.96
CA ILE A 382 -7.06 -16.35 18.01
C ILE A 382 -8.10 -16.26 19.13
N ALA A 383 -9.36 -16.00 18.77
CA ALA A 383 -10.45 -15.87 19.74
C ALA A 383 -10.70 -17.18 20.51
N ARG A 384 -10.61 -18.33 19.83
CA ARG A 384 -10.72 -19.66 20.45
C ARG A 384 -9.57 -19.91 21.42
N SER A 385 -8.34 -19.65 20.98
CA SER A 385 -7.13 -19.86 21.78
C SER A 385 -7.05 -18.92 23.00
N ARG A 386 -7.64 -17.73 22.94
CA ARG A 386 -7.78 -16.83 24.11
C ARG A 386 -8.67 -17.38 25.23
N LYS A 387 -9.62 -18.26 24.91
CA LYS A 387 -10.58 -18.85 25.88
C LYS A 387 -10.03 -20.06 26.64
N GLY A 388 -8.82 -20.53 26.30
CA GLY A 388 -8.15 -21.62 27.00
C GLY A 388 -7.79 -21.29 28.47
N PRO A 389 -7.47 -22.30 29.29
CA PRO A 389 -7.10 -22.09 30.69
C PRO A 389 -5.92 -21.13 30.81
N ARG A 390 -6.15 -19.96 31.42
CA ARG A 390 -5.09 -19.00 31.75
C ARG A 390 -4.34 -19.53 32.96
N HIS A 391 -3.14 -20.05 32.77
CA HIS A 391 -2.21 -20.17 33.88
C HIS A 391 -1.90 -18.77 34.40
N PRO A 392 -1.92 -18.52 35.73
CA PRO A 392 -1.44 -17.28 36.33
C PRO A 392 0.08 -17.24 36.16
N THR A 393 0.53 -17.07 34.93
CA THR A 393 1.91 -16.75 34.64
C THR A 393 2.07 -15.31 35.04
N ILE A 394 3.07 -15.05 35.88
CA ILE A 394 3.65 -13.73 36.01
C ILE A 394 3.96 -13.32 34.57
N ASN A 395 3.14 -12.43 34.01
CA ASN A 395 3.41 -11.88 32.70
C ASN A 395 4.65 -11.02 32.90
N LEU A 396 5.82 -11.62 32.69
CA LEU A 396 7.03 -10.90 32.31
C LEU A 396 6.71 -10.25 30.96
N ARG A 397 5.94 -9.16 31.02
CA ARG A 397 5.95 -8.15 29.99
C ARG A 397 7.38 -7.67 30.01
N LEU A 398 8.15 -8.06 29.00
CA LEU A 398 9.43 -7.41 28.74
C LEU A 398 9.06 -5.99 28.32
N GLU A 399 8.86 -5.13 29.32
CA GLU A 399 8.69 -3.70 29.12
C GLU A 399 9.86 -3.22 28.28
N ASN A 400 9.61 -2.25 27.41
CA ASN A 400 10.68 -1.66 26.65
C ASN A 400 11.59 -0.91 27.62
N PHE A 401 12.64 -1.58 28.11
CA PHE A 401 13.62 -1.01 29.03
C PHE A 401 14.43 0.15 28.41
N ARG A 402 14.19 0.49 27.13
CA ARG A 402 14.77 1.62 26.41
C ARG A 402 13.86 2.84 26.35
N ASP A 403 12.57 2.72 26.68
CA ASP A 403 11.63 3.85 26.74
C ASP A 403 11.46 4.27 28.20
N ALA A 404 12.26 5.24 28.64
CA ALA A 404 12.15 5.80 30.00
C ALA A 404 10.87 6.63 30.22
N ASP A 405 10.20 7.04 29.14
CA ASP A 405 9.03 7.91 29.18
C ASP A 405 7.77 7.13 28.77
N GLY A 406 7.14 6.50 29.75
CA GLY A 406 5.84 5.86 29.59
C GLY A 406 4.84 6.80 28.91
N ALA A 407 4.20 6.32 27.85
CA ALA A 407 3.23 7.07 27.08
C ALA A 407 2.14 7.67 27.99
N ARG A 408 2.15 8.99 28.17
CA ARG A 408 1.06 9.73 28.80
C ARG A 408 -0.23 9.46 28.03
N ALA A 409 -1.25 8.96 28.72
CA ALA A 409 -2.59 8.85 28.18
C ALA A 409 -3.09 10.26 27.79
N ALA A 410 -3.37 10.47 26.51
CA ALA A 410 -4.05 11.68 26.05
C ALA A 410 -5.50 11.66 26.53
N GLY A 411 -6.00 12.80 27.01
CA GLY A 411 -7.42 12.97 27.33
C GLY A 411 -8.32 12.79 26.09
N GLU A 412 -9.62 12.62 26.31
CA GLU A 412 -10.60 12.58 25.22
C GLU A 412 -10.60 13.90 24.43
N ALA A 413 -10.44 13.82 23.11
CA ALA A 413 -10.50 14.98 22.21
C ALA A 413 -11.96 15.30 21.83
N ALA A 414 -12.23 16.55 21.45
CA ALA A 414 -13.56 16.95 20.97
C ALA A 414 -13.90 16.26 19.62
N GLY A 415 -15.17 16.05 19.32
CA GLY A 415 -15.65 15.61 17.99
C GLY A 415 -16.00 16.80 17.10
N PHE A 416 -15.85 16.68 15.78
CA PHE A 416 -16.17 17.71 14.79
C PHE A 416 -16.91 17.11 13.59
N SER A 417 -17.95 17.78 13.11
CA SER A 417 -18.72 17.36 11.93
C SER A 417 -19.07 18.56 11.06
N VAL A 418 -19.16 18.35 9.75
CA VAL A 418 -19.57 19.37 8.75
C VAL A 418 -20.94 19.10 8.16
N SER A 419 -21.61 18.01 8.55
CA SER A 419 -22.93 17.64 8.04
C SER A 419 -23.87 17.23 9.17
N PRO A 420 -24.56 18.18 9.82
CA PRO A 420 -24.35 19.64 9.81
C PRO A 420 -23.07 20.07 10.55
N LEU A 421 -22.73 21.36 10.45
CA LEU A 421 -21.58 21.99 11.11
C LEU A 421 -21.76 22.07 12.64
N ARG A 422 -21.04 21.22 13.38
CA ARG A 422 -21.14 21.10 14.85
C ARG A 422 -19.87 20.54 15.48
N ILE A 423 -19.69 20.83 16.77
CA ILE A 423 -18.59 20.34 17.61
C ILE A 423 -19.16 19.63 18.85
N ARG A 424 -18.46 18.61 19.35
CA ARG A 424 -18.80 17.88 20.58
C ARG A 424 -17.62 17.95 21.55
N PRO A 425 -17.64 18.89 22.51
CA PRO A 425 -16.64 18.91 23.58
C PRO A 425 -16.66 17.61 24.40
N PRO A 426 -15.52 17.21 25.02
CA PRO A 426 -15.48 16.01 25.87
C PRO A 426 -16.54 16.05 26.97
N GLY A 427 -17.36 15.00 27.05
CA GLY A 427 -18.44 14.88 28.04
C GLY A 427 -19.66 15.78 27.82
N GLN A 428 -19.80 16.42 26.65
CA GLN A 428 -20.95 17.27 26.29
C GLN A 428 -21.66 16.77 25.02
N ASP A 429 -22.90 17.24 24.81
CA ASP A 429 -23.64 17.01 23.58
C ASP A 429 -23.11 17.83 22.40
N TRP A 430 -23.49 17.45 21.19
CA TRP A 430 -23.18 18.19 19.97
C TRP A 430 -23.78 19.60 19.99
N GLN A 431 -22.96 20.59 19.67
CA GLN A 431 -23.31 22.02 19.64
C GLN A 431 -22.99 22.60 18.27
N ALA A 432 -23.86 23.48 17.76
CA ALA A 432 -23.58 24.22 16.53
C ALA A 432 -22.34 25.11 16.70
N ILE A 433 -21.50 25.18 15.68
CA ILE A 433 -20.29 26.01 15.67
C ILE A 433 -20.30 26.93 14.45
N SER A 434 -19.76 28.14 14.59
CA SER A 434 -19.43 29.01 13.46
C SER A 434 -17.93 28.99 13.21
N LEU A 435 -17.54 28.83 11.96
CA LEU A 435 -16.15 28.88 11.51
C LEU A 435 -15.78 30.23 10.87
N ALA A 436 -16.74 31.17 10.79
CA ALA A 436 -16.51 32.47 10.17
C ALA A 436 -15.38 33.25 10.84
N GLY A 437 -14.33 33.57 10.09
CA GLY A 437 -13.17 34.31 10.58
C GLY A 437 -12.24 33.51 11.51
N LYS A 438 -12.50 32.21 11.71
CA LYS A 438 -11.59 31.33 12.48
C LYS A 438 -10.42 30.87 11.61
N ARG A 439 -9.26 30.73 12.24
CA ARG A 439 -8.03 30.16 11.69
C ARG A 439 -8.01 28.65 11.94
N LEU A 440 -8.04 27.85 10.88
CA LEU A 440 -8.12 26.39 10.96
C LEU A 440 -6.84 25.73 10.47
N ALA A 441 -6.34 24.80 11.28
CA ALA A 441 -5.28 23.88 10.91
C ALA A 441 -5.88 22.50 10.60
N LEU A 442 -5.47 21.88 9.49
CA LEU A 442 -5.88 20.53 9.13
C LEU A 442 -4.74 19.55 9.40
N ALA A 443 -5.00 18.47 10.14
CA ALA A 443 -3.98 17.48 10.46
C ALA A 443 -4.52 16.05 10.30
N PRO A 444 -3.78 15.11 9.68
CA PRO A 444 -2.61 15.23 8.84
C PRO A 444 -2.98 15.63 7.40
N ALA A 445 -1.97 15.82 6.55
CA ALA A 445 -2.15 16.02 5.12
C ALA A 445 -2.56 14.69 4.45
N CYS A 446 -3.86 14.47 4.29
CA CYS A 446 -4.41 13.25 3.70
C CYS A 446 -5.67 13.52 2.86
N THR A 447 -6.14 12.52 2.13
CA THR A 447 -7.33 12.64 1.26
C THR A 447 -8.58 13.10 2.01
N LEU A 448 -8.75 12.67 3.27
CA LEU A 448 -9.89 13.09 4.10
C LEU A 448 -9.80 14.58 4.46
N ALA A 449 -8.63 15.04 4.90
CA ALA A 449 -8.39 16.45 5.18
C ALA A 449 -8.51 17.32 3.92
N ARG A 450 -8.03 16.83 2.76
CA ARG A 450 -8.20 17.49 1.46
C ARG A 450 -9.67 17.60 1.05
N ARG A 451 -10.48 16.56 1.26
CA ARG A 451 -11.94 16.63 1.03
C ARG A 451 -12.60 17.66 1.93
N LEU A 452 -12.17 17.73 3.20
CA LEU A 452 -12.67 18.71 4.15
C LEU A 452 -12.33 20.14 3.71
N LEU A 453 -11.12 20.38 3.19
CA LEU A 453 -10.71 21.66 2.62
C LEU A 453 -11.67 22.14 1.51
N ALA A 454 -12.18 21.22 0.69
CA ALA A 454 -13.13 21.53 -0.39
C ALA A 454 -14.60 21.65 0.08
N HIS A 455 -14.89 21.44 1.36
CA HIS A 455 -16.27 21.41 1.85
C HIS A 455 -16.84 22.83 2.02
N PRO A 456 -18.07 23.12 1.54
CA PRO A 456 -18.65 24.47 1.60
C PRO A 456 -18.72 25.10 3.00
N GLU A 457 -18.96 24.28 4.03
CA GLU A 457 -19.02 24.72 5.44
C GLU A 457 -17.68 25.27 5.97
N LEU A 458 -16.55 24.97 5.32
CA LEU A 458 -15.25 25.52 5.67
C LEU A 458 -14.93 26.82 4.94
N ALA A 459 -15.73 27.24 3.96
CA ALA A 459 -15.43 28.41 3.12
C ALA A 459 -15.35 29.74 3.91
N GLY A 460 -15.95 29.81 5.09
CA GLY A 460 -15.90 30.98 5.98
C GLY A 460 -14.64 31.06 6.86
N ALA A 461 -13.78 30.03 6.85
CA ALA A 461 -12.59 29.95 7.68
C ALA A 461 -11.31 30.30 6.91
N GLU A 462 -10.30 30.80 7.63
CA GLU A 462 -8.95 30.93 7.11
C GLU A 462 -8.19 29.61 7.35
N ILE A 463 -7.88 28.87 6.29
CA ILE A 463 -7.07 27.65 6.39
C ILE A 463 -5.59 28.05 6.47
N VAL A 464 -4.99 27.92 7.67
CA VAL A 464 -3.60 28.34 7.90
C VAL A 464 -2.57 27.34 7.38
N GLY A 465 -2.99 26.09 7.16
CA GLY A 465 -2.12 25.05 6.62
C GLY A 465 -2.62 23.63 6.88
N PHE A 466 -2.02 22.69 6.18
CA PHE A 466 -1.98 21.30 6.61
C PHE A 466 -0.78 21.10 7.55
N PHE A 467 -0.90 20.19 8.50
CA PHE A 467 0.20 19.86 9.41
C PHE A 467 0.40 18.36 9.45
N ASP A 468 1.62 17.91 9.20
CA ASP A 468 1.96 16.49 9.16
C ASP A 468 3.29 16.21 9.85
N ARG A 469 3.48 14.99 10.32
CA ARG A 469 4.79 14.50 10.75
C ARG A 469 5.65 14.06 9.56
N ASP A 470 5.03 13.70 8.44
CA ASP A 470 5.71 13.20 7.25
C ASP A 470 6.52 14.33 6.59
N THR A 471 7.84 14.26 6.75
CA THR A 471 8.82 15.23 6.23
C THR A 471 8.79 15.33 4.71
N VAL A 472 8.35 14.28 4.01
CA VAL A 472 8.21 14.30 2.55
C VAL A 472 7.10 15.25 2.12
N LEU A 473 6.09 15.48 2.96
CA LEU A 473 5.00 16.39 2.64
C LEU A 473 5.34 17.85 2.95
N HIS A 474 6.31 18.12 3.83
CA HIS A 474 6.61 19.49 4.27
C HIS A 474 6.99 20.41 3.09
N GLY A 475 6.32 21.55 3.03
CA GLY A 475 6.45 22.53 1.94
C GLY A 475 5.80 22.11 0.62
N LYS A 476 5.06 21.00 0.55
CA LYS A 476 4.15 20.74 -0.59
C LYS A 476 2.92 21.63 -0.49
N GLN A 477 2.29 21.89 -1.63
CA GLN A 477 0.96 22.50 -1.67
C GLN A 477 -0.10 21.48 -2.07
N ILE A 478 -1.19 21.47 -1.31
CA ILE A 478 -2.40 20.69 -1.58
C ILE A 478 -3.51 21.70 -1.83
N ASP A 479 -4.00 21.76 -3.07
CA ASP A 479 -5.02 22.72 -3.52
C ASP A 479 -4.71 24.18 -3.09
N GLY A 480 -3.44 24.58 -3.20
CA GLY A 480 -2.95 25.93 -2.84
C GLY A 480 -2.58 26.15 -1.38
N VAL A 481 -2.82 25.16 -0.50
CA VAL A 481 -2.52 25.23 0.94
C VAL A 481 -1.21 24.50 1.26
N THR A 482 -0.33 25.12 2.03
CA THR A 482 0.99 24.57 2.37
C THR A 482 0.90 23.52 3.49
N VAL A 483 1.74 22.48 3.41
CA VAL A 483 1.92 21.48 4.48
C VAL A 483 3.13 21.85 5.36
N TYR A 484 2.94 21.93 6.67
CA TYR A 484 3.95 22.28 7.67
C TYR A 484 4.25 21.11 8.63
N PRO A 485 5.42 21.10 9.30
CA PRO A 485 5.66 20.21 10.43
C PRO A 485 4.78 20.58 11.63
N TYR A 486 4.40 19.59 12.46
CA TYR A 486 3.69 19.86 13.72
C TYR A 486 4.42 20.85 14.62
N ALA A 487 5.76 20.91 14.57
CA ALA A 487 6.55 21.86 15.36
C ALA A 487 6.23 23.34 15.06
N GLN A 488 5.71 23.65 13.86
CA GLN A 488 5.33 25.02 13.47
C GLN A 488 3.86 25.33 13.76
N LEU A 489 3.13 24.40 14.38
CA LEU A 489 1.69 24.54 14.55
C LEU A 489 1.33 25.71 15.49
N ALA A 490 2.10 25.90 16.58
CA ALA A 490 1.96 27.07 17.45
C ALA A 490 2.28 28.40 16.73
N GLU A 491 3.22 28.42 15.79
CA GLU A 491 3.60 29.63 15.04
C GLU A 491 2.48 30.11 14.10
N GLN A 492 1.65 29.19 13.61
CA GLN A 492 0.52 29.50 12.74
C GLN A 492 -0.72 29.97 13.52
N ALA A 493 -0.69 29.94 14.85
CA ALA A 493 -1.76 30.40 15.75
C ALA A 493 -3.18 30.02 15.27
N PRO A 494 -3.50 28.71 15.13
CA PRO A 494 -4.84 28.28 14.77
C PRO A 494 -5.80 28.44 15.96
N ASP A 495 -7.05 28.80 15.69
CA ASP A 495 -8.13 28.78 16.68
C ASP A 495 -8.61 27.34 16.94
N LEU A 496 -8.56 26.50 15.90
CA LEU A 496 -9.01 25.11 15.94
C LEU A 496 -8.15 24.23 15.02
N VAL A 497 -7.71 23.08 15.54
CA VAL A 497 -7.04 22.03 14.77
C VAL A 497 -8.01 20.88 14.53
N ILE A 498 -8.30 20.61 13.27
CA ILE A 498 -9.17 19.52 12.87
C ILE A 498 -8.31 18.31 12.51
N VAL A 499 -8.42 17.26 13.34
CA VAL A 499 -7.77 15.97 13.12
C VAL A 499 -8.65 15.11 12.22
N ALA A 500 -8.39 15.15 10.92
CA ALA A 500 -9.18 14.48 9.88
C ALA A 500 -8.50 13.20 9.39
N VAL A 501 -8.69 12.09 10.12
CA VAL A 501 -8.12 10.76 9.78
C VAL A 501 -9.09 9.60 9.96
N PRO A 502 -8.79 8.45 9.33
CA PRO A 502 -9.42 7.18 9.67
C PRO A 502 -9.38 6.89 11.17
N GLU A 503 -10.42 6.23 11.68
CA GLU A 503 -10.70 6.08 13.12
C GLU A 503 -9.51 5.59 13.95
N HIS A 504 -8.80 4.59 13.43
CA HIS A 504 -7.66 3.95 14.09
C HIS A 504 -6.44 4.85 14.32
N HIS A 505 -6.33 6.00 13.65
CA HIS A 505 -5.21 6.94 13.83
C HIS A 505 -5.58 8.20 14.62
N ARG A 506 -6.87 8.39 14.95
CA ARG A 506 -7.39 9.63 15.55
C ARG A 506 -6.70 9.96 16.88
N LYS A 507 -6.62 8.99 17.80
CA LYS A 507 -6.05 9.18 19.14
C LYS A 507 -4.56 9.53 19.09
N ASP A 508 -3.79 8.79 18.30
CA ASP A 508 -2.33 8.97 18.22
C ASP A 508 -1.96 10.31 17.61
N ILE A 509 -2.67 10.73 16.56
CA ILE A 509 -2.43 12.01 15.90
C ILE A 509 -2.88 13.16 16.79
N ALA A 510 -4.07 13.08 17.40
CA ALA A 510 -4.53 14.10 18.34
C ALA A 510 -3.56 14.25 19.54
N ALA A 511 -3.08 13.15 20.09
CA ALA A 511 -2.09 13.14 21.17
C ALA A 511 -0.75 13.75 20.73
N THR A 512 -0.33 13.53 19.48
CA THR A 512 0.91 14.09 18.93
C THR A 512 0.76 15.59 18.70
N VAL A 513 -0.32 16.01 18.03
CA VAL A 513 -0.66 17.42 17.79
C VAL A 513 -0.73 18.21 19.10
N ALA A 514 -1.34 17.64 20.15
CA ALA A 514 -1.45 18.26 21.46
C ALA A 514 -0.09 18.59 22.11
N LYS A 515 0.99 17.88 21.76
CA LYS A 515 2.34 18.16 22.27
C LYS A 515 2.97 19.41 21.65
N HIS A 516 2.43 19.87 20.51
CA HIS A 516 2.97 20.98 19.72
C HIS A 516 2.06 22.22 19.73
N LEU A 517 1.00 22.19 20.53
CA LEU A 517 0.03 23.27 20.66
C LEU A 517 0.24 24.08 21.93
N ASP A 518 -0.16 25.35 21.86
CA ASP A 518 -0.40 26.14 23.05
C ASP A 518 -1.76 25.77 23.69
N ARG A 519 -2.06 26.32 24.87
CA ARG A 519 -3.34 26.06 25.56
C ARG A 519 -4.55 26.79 24.94
N ALA A 520 -4.35 27.62 23.91
CA ALA A 520 -5.40 28.47 23.37
C ALA A 520 -6.15 27.82 22.20
N ALA A 521 -5.48 26.98 21.40
CA ALA A 521 -6.13 26.28 20.30
C ALA A 521 -6.90 25.03 20.77
N GLU A 522 -8.11 24.83 20.23
CA GLU A 522 -8.87 23.60 20.44
C GLU A 522 -8.43 22.50 19.46
N ILE A 523 -8.49 21.23 19.91
CA ILE A 523 -8.30 20.06 19.03
C ILE A 523 -9.62 19.34 18.91
N ALA A 524 -10.10 19.18 17.67
CA ALA A 524 -11.29 18.39 17.40
C ALA A 524 -11.02 17.34 16.32
N VAL A 525 -11.63 16.17 16.48
CA VAL A 525 -11.45 15.02 15.61
C VAL A 525 -12.63 14.93 14.66
N PHE A 526 -12.35 14.83 13.36
CA PHE A 526 -13.40 14.78 12.36
C PHE A 526 -14.14 13.43 12.39
N GLU A 527 -15.48 13.50 12.49
CA GLU A 527 -16.42 12.40 12.52
C GLU A 527 -17.39 12.53 11.33
N GLU A 528 -17.15 11.76 10.25
CA GLU A 528 -18.13 11.58 9.17
C GLU A 528 -19.40 10.94 9.76
N HIS A 529 -20.51 11.68 9.73
CA HIS A 529 -21.82 11.09 9.99
C HIS A 529 -22.25 10.34 8.73
N CYS A 530 -22.20 9.00 8.75
CA CYS A 530 -23.11 8.24 7.91
C CYS A 530 -24.50 8.42 8.52
N GLU A 531 -25.38 9.17 7.84
CA GLU A 531 -26.81 8.89 8.02
C GLU A 531 -27.00 7.43 7.63
N GLU A 532 -27.23 6.56 8.62
CA GLU A 532 -27.86 5.28 8.36
C GLU A 532 -29.13 5.60 7.56
N GLN A 533 -29.18 5.17 6.31
CA GLN A 533 -30.43 5.02 5.60
C GLN A 533 -31.25 3.97 6.36
N THR A 534 -31.88 4.36 7.46
CA THR A 534 -33.03 3.66 8.01
C THR A 534 -34.19 3.97 7.07
N GLY A 535 -34.16 3.33 5.90
CA GLY A 535 -35.30 3.22 5.01
C GLY A 535 -36.14 2.03 5.45
N SER A 536 -37.28 2.35 6.04
CA SER A 536 -38.44 1.49 6.29
C SER A 536 -38.84 0.62 5.11
#